data_AF-A0A7V9HYF8-F1
#
_entry.id   AF-A0A7V9HYF8-F1
#
_cell.length_a   1.000
_cell.length_b   1.000
_cell.length_c   1.000
_cell.angle_alpha   90.00
_cell.angle_beta   90.00
_cell.angle_gamma   90.00
#
_symmetry.space_group_name_H-M   'P 1'
#
loop_
_entity.id
_entity.type
_entity.pdbx_description
1 polymer ?
#
loop_
_entity_poly.entity_id
_entity_poly.type
_entity_poly.pdbx_seq_one_letter_code
_entity_poly.pdbx_strand_id
1 'polypeptide(L)'
;MATPSDIELVLPVHAQMAFEESGINPLEKDPEGFRERCARRIEQGRSWVCVEEGKLTFKADVISDTPDAVYLEGVWISPEKMGTGYGLRCMSQLTRNLLSHAKSIVLFVNEENKRAQRYYQKAGFSLRAAYDTIFLK
;
A
#
# COMPACT_ATOMS: atom_id res chain seq x y z
N MET A 1 7.38 -2.10 10.58
CA MET A 1 6.56 -0.88 10.48
C MET A 1 7.45 0.30 10.16
N ALA A 2 6.92 1.30 9.47
CA ALA A 2 7.58 2.57 9.26
C ALA A 2 7.68 3.37 10.57
N THR A 3 8.66 4.25 10.62
CA THR A 3 8.95 5.19 11.69
C THR A 3 8.98 6.61 11.11
N PRO A 4 8.88 7.67 11.93
CA PRO A 4 8.93 9.04 11.43
C PRO A 4 10.18 9.36 10.58
N SER A 5 11.32 8.69 10.81
CA SER A 5 12.53 8.84 9.99
C SER A 5 12.39 8.27 8.57
N ASP A 6 11.40 7.42 8.30
CA ASP A 6 11.16 6.84 6.98
C ASP A 6 10.34 7.76 6.07
N ILE A 7 9.87 8.91 6.56
CA ILE A 7 8.98 9.81 5.81
C ILE A 7 9.58 10.24 4.47
N GLU A 8 10.88 10.55 4.43
CA GLU A 8 11.55 10.97 3.19
C GLU A 8 11.66 9.84 2.16
N LEU A 9 11.61 8.58 2.59
CA LEU A 9 11.57 7.42 1.69
C LEU A 9 10.16 7.14 1.19
N VAL A 10 9.16 7.35 2.05
CA VAL A 10 7.77 6.97 1.82
C VAL A 10 7.00 8.03 1.02
N LEU A 11 7.24 9.32 1.31
CA LEU A 11 6.50 10.44 0.72
C LEU A 11 6.55 10.48 -0.82
N PRO A 12 7.72 10.34 -1.48
CA PRO A 12 7.79 10.37 -2.94
C PRO A 12 7.04 9.21 -3.59
N VAL A 13 7.12 8.02 -2.98
CA VAL A 13 6.38 6.84 -3.46
C VAL A 13 4.87 7.04 -3.32
N HIS A 14 4.43 7.61 -2.21
CA HIS A 14 3.02 7.97 -2.04
C HIS A 14 2.53 8.98 -3.08
N ALA A 15 3.32 10.02 -3.35
CA ALA A 15 2.99 11.03 -4.33
C ALA A 15 2.90 10.42 -5.73
N GLN A 16 3.87 9.57 -6.10
CA GLN A 16 3.90 8.89 -7.38
C GLN A 16 2.67 7.99 -7.57
N MET A 17 2.31 7.17 -6.57
CA MET A 17 1.10 6.34 -6.63
C MET A 17 -0.18 7.16 -6.77
N ALA A 18 -0.29 8.27 -6.01
CA ALA A 18 -1.44 9.16 -6.10
C ALA A 18 -1.55 9.82 -7.47
N PHE A 19 -0.41 10.21 -8.06
CA PHE A 19 -0.35 10.76 -9.41
C PHE A 19 -0.73 9.72 -10.47
N GLU A 20 -0.24 8.49 -10.36
CA GLU A 20 -0.61 7.40 -11.28
C GLU A 20 -2.10 7.07 -11.24
N GLU A 21 -2.74 7.16 -10.08
CA GLU A 21 -4.16 6.87 -9.91
C GLU A 21 -5.06 8.04 -10.38
N SER A 22 -4.69 9.28 -10.05
CA SER A 22 -5.58 10.45 -10.21
C SER A 22 -5.16 11.45 -11.29
N GLY A 23 -3.93 11.35 -11.80
CA GLY A 23 -3.31 12.35 -12.67
C GLY A 23 -2.92 13.66 -11.98
N ILE A 24 -3.10 13.76 -10.65
CA ILE A 24 -2.84 14.97 -9.86
C ILE A 24 -1.64 14.73 -8.97
N ASN A 25 -0.59 15.55 -9.11
CA ASN A 25 0.57 15.50 -8.24
C ASN A 25 0.23 16.16 -6.89
N PRO A 26 0.14 15.41 -5.78
CA PRO A 26 -0.23 16.00 -4.50
C PRO A 26 0.87 16.90 -3.93
N LEU A 27 2.14 16.71 -4.32
CA LEU A 27 3.24 17.56 -3.87
C LEU A 27 3.24 18.94 -4.54
N GLU A 28 2.52 19.09 -5.65
CA GLU A 28 2.29 20.40 -6.27
C GLU A 28 0.97 21.02 -5.79
N LYS A 29 -0.08 20.19 -5.64
CA LYS A 29 -1.42 20.67 -5.27
C LYS A 29 -1.56 21.02 -3.79
N ASP A 30 -0.98 20.21 -2.90
CA ASP A 30 -1.10 20.33 -1.44
C ASP A 30 0.12 19.71 -0.73
N PRO A 31 1.33 20.28 -0.89
CA PRO A 31 2.56 19.67 -0.38
C PRO A 31 2.56 19.47 1.14
N GLU A 32 2.17 20.50 1.90
CA GLU A 32 2.17 20.45 3.37
C GLU A 32 1.10 19.47 3.87
N GLY A 33 -0.14 19.60 3.43
CA GLY A 33 -1.23 18.73 3.86
C GLY A 33 -1.00 17.27 3.44
N PHE A 34 -0.41 17.03 2.27
CA PHE A 34 -0.07 15.66 1.84
C PHE A 34 1.02 15.04 2.71
N ARG A 35 2.07 15.79 3.04
CA ARG A 35 3.11 15.34 3.97
C ARG A 35 2.52 15.02 5.34
N GLU A 36 1.70 15.92 5.90
CA GLU A 36 1.05 15.70 7.18
C GLU A 36 0.16 14.45 7.20
N ARG A 37 -0.61 14.21 6.13
CA ARG A 37 -1.43 12.99 6.01
C ARG A 37 -0.58 11.72 5.94
N CYS A 38 0.60 11.77 5.30
CA CYS A 38 1.53 10.64 5.26
C CYS A 38 2.20 10.42 6.62
N ALA A 39 2.71 11.48 7.24
CA ALA A 39 3.34 11.43 8.57
C ALA A 39 2.38 10.88 9.63
N ARG A 40 1.13 11.34 9.64
CA ARG A 40 0.11 10.86 10.57
C ARG A 40 -0.18 9.36 10.42
N ARG A 41 -0.13 8.81 9.19
CA ARG A 41 -0.29 7.36 8.98
C ARG A 41 0.89 6.57 9.56
N ILE A 42 2.11 7.07 9.39
CA ILE A 42 3.31 6.48 9.99
C ILE A 42 3.23 6.51 11.52
N GLU A 43 2.89 7.66 12.11
CA GLU A 43 2.73 7.84 13.56
C GLU A 43 1.67 6.91 14.17
N GLN A 44 0.61 6.61 13.41
CA GLN A 44 -0.43 5.67 13.79
C GLN A 44 -0.02 4.20 13.65
N GLY A 45 1.22 3.90 13.24
CA GLY A 45 1.69 2.53 12.99
C GLY A 45 1.02 1.85 11.81
N ARG A 46 0.44 2.64 10.88
CA ARG A 46 -0.36 2.14 9.75
C ARG A 46 0.43 1.95 8.47
N SER A 47 1.71 2.27 8.45
CA SER A 47 2.56 2.09 7.27
C SER A 47 3.57 0.97 7.50
N TRP A 48 3.58 -0.02 6.62
CA TRP A 48 4.57 -1.09 6.59
C TRP A 48 5.57 -0.83 5.48
N VAL A 49 6.87 -0.92 5.80
CA VAL A 49 7.95 -0.69 4.85
C VAL A 49 9.03 -1.77 4.99
N CYS A 50 9.69 -2.07 3.88
CA CYS A 50 10.99 -2.74 3.88
C CYS A 50 12.00 -1.77 3.25
N VAL A 51 13.14 -1.63 3.90
CA VAL A 51 14.24 -0.78 3.45
C VAL A 51 15.50 -1.64 3.38
N GLU A 52 16.15 -1.64 2.22
CA GLU A 52 17.43 -2.31 2.00
C GLU A 52 18.44 -1.30 1.48
N GLU A 53 19.63 -1.25 2.09
CA GLU A 53 20.69 -0.31 1.69
C GLU A 53 20.22 1.15 1.59
N GLY A 54 19.34 1.55 2.52
CA GLY A 54 18.77 2.91 2.58
C GLY A 54 17.72 3.20 1.51
N LYS A 55 17.27 2.20 0.75
CA LYS A 55 16.25 2.35 -0.30
C LYS A 55 14.98 1.61 0.07
N LEU A 56 13.83 2.25 -0.16
CA LEU A 56 12.53 1.60 0.00
C LEU A 56 12.39 0.49 -1.06
N THR A 57 12.14 -0.74 -0.62
CA THR A 57 11.98 -1.91 -1.51
C THR A 57 10.56 -2.44 -1.54
N PHE A 58 9.80 -2.21 -0.47
CA PHE A 58 8.40 -2.58 -0.34
C PHE A 58 7.67 -1.62 0.58
N LYS A 59 6.40 -1.36 0.28
CA LYS A 59 5.50 -0.58 1.12
C LYS A 59 4.06 -1.11 1.03
N ALA A 60 3.31 -1.03 2.12
CA ALA A 60 1.85 -1.17 2.13
C ALA A 60 1.27 -0.38 3.32
N ASP A 61 0.05 0.13 3.17
CA ASP A 61 -0.63 0.89 4.23
C ASP A 61 -1.89 0.19 4.70
N VAL A 62 -2.12 0.22 6.00
CA VAL A 62 -3.33 -0.22 6.68
C VAL A 62 -4.27 0.98 6.81
N ILE A 63 -5.40 0.94 6.10
CA ILE A 63 -6.37 2.04 6.10
C ILE A 63 -7.39 1.87 7.22
N SER A 64 -7.89 0.65 7.36
CA SER A 64 -8.78 0.23 8.44
C SER A 64 -8.24 -1.02 9.10
N ASP A 65 -8.32 -1.07 10.42
CA ASP A 65 -7.84 -2.17 11.24
C ASP A 65 -8.92 -2.54 12.27
N THR A 66 -9.55 -3.69 12.07
CA THR A 66 -10.64 -4.18 12.93
C THR A 66 -10.49 -5.69 13.12
N PRO A 67 -11.10 -6.27 14.17
CA PRO A 67 -11.10 -7.72 14.35
C PRO A 67 -11.71 -8.50 13.18
N ASP A 68 -12.62 -7.90 12.41
CA ASP A 68 -13.28 -8.58 11.29
C ASP A 68 -12.48 -8.47 9.99
N ALA A 69 -11.89 -7.31 9.71
CA ALA A 69 -11.11 -7.09 8.51
C ALA A 69 -10.05 -5.99 8.68
N VAL A 70 -8.89 -6.22 8.06
CA VAL A 70 -7.89 -5.18 7.77
C VAL A 70 -7.99 -4.80 6.30
N TYR A 71 -8.10 -3.51 6.02
CA TYR A 71 -8.11 -2.98 4.66
C TYR A 71 -6.73 -2.42 4.29
N LEU A 72 -6.12 -2.97 3.24
CA LEU A 72 -4.83 -2.53 2.72
C LEU A 72 -4.98 -1.66 1.47
N GLU A 73 -4.17 -0.61 1.40
CA GLU A 73 -3.95 0.22 0.21
C GLU A 73 -2.46 0.51 0.02
N GLY A 74 -2.12 1.20 -1.08
CA GLY A 74 -0.79 1.77 -1.23
C GLY A 74 0.34 0.72 -1.31
N VAL A 75 0.04 -0.47 -1.84
CA VAL A 75 1.03 -1.54 -2.00
C VAL A 75 1.97 -1.20 -3.13
N TRP A 76 3.26 -1.08 -2.81
CA TRP A 76 4.31 -0.75 -3.75
C TRP A 76 5.52 -1.66 -3.56
N ILE A 77 6.16 -2.00 -4.67
CA ILE A 77 7.38 -2.82 -4.73
C ILE A 77 8.35 -2.06 -5.62
N SER A 78 9.61 -1.96 -5.22
CA SER A 78 10.59 -1.26 -6.05
C SER A 78 10.76 -1.96 -7.40
N PRO A 79 10.96 -1.22 -8.50
CA PRO A 79 11.12 -1.80 -9.84
C PRO A 79 12.19 -2.90 -9.90
N GLU A 80 13.30 -2.73 -9.18
CA GLU A 80 14.43 -3.68 -9.14
C GLU A 80 14.07 -5.00 -8.44
N LYS A 81 13.07 -4.97 -7.55
CA LYS A 81 12.61 -6.16 -6.81
C LYS A 81 11.43 -6.84 -7.49
N MET A 82 10.83 -6.24 -8.52
CA MET A 82 9.72 -6.82 -9.25
C MET A 82 10.11 -8.12 -9.96
N GLY A 83 9.21 -9.11 -9.96
CA GLY A 83 9.45 -10.41 -10.63
C GLY A 83 10.40 -11.37 -9.90
N THR A 84 11.10 -10.92 -8.85
CA THR A 84 12.05 -11.74 -8.07
C THR A 84 11.39 -12.57 -6.96
N GLY A 85 10.07 -12.45 -6.79
CA GLY A 85 9.34 -13.00 -5.65
C GLY A 85 9.49 -12.22 -4.34
N TYR A 86 10.28 -11.14 -4.32
CA TYR A 86 10.49 -10.30 -3.13
C TYR A 86 9.18 -9.75 -2.55
N GLY A 87 8.36 -9.09 -3.38
CA GLY A 87 7.08 -8.54 -2.95
C GLY A 87 6.14 -9.60 -2.34
N LEU A 88 6.14 -10.82 -2.89
CA LEU A 88 5.34 -11.92 -2.34
C LEU A 88 5.80 -12.31 -0.93
N ARG A 89 7.10 -12.31 -0.66
CA ARG A 89 7.63 -12.56 0.68
C ARG A 89 7.24 -11.46 1.66
N CYS A 90 7.37 -10.19 1.26
CA CYS A 90 6.97 -9.04 2.08
C CYS A 90 5.47 -9.07 2.38
N MET A 91 4.63 -9.26 1.36
CA MET A 91 3.18 -9.38 1.50
C MET A 91 2.81 -10.57 2.40
N SER A 92 3.46 -11.72 2.23
CA SER A 92 3.21 -12.90 3.06
C SER A 92 3.57 -12.69 4.54
N GLN A 93 4.63 -11.92 4.82
CA GLN A 93 4.96 -11.54 6.20
C GLN A 93 3.95 -10.56 6.79
N LEU A 94 3.58 -9.52 6.02
CA LEU A 94 2.57 -8.55 6.41
C LEU A 94 1.23 -9.24 6.71
N THR A 95 0.74 -10.09 5.81
CA THR A 95 -0.55 -10.75 5.99
C THR A 95 -0.56 -11.71 7.16
N ARG A 96 0.54 -12.45 7.43
CA ARG A 96 0.66 -13.26 8.65
C ARG A 96 0.58 -12.43 9.93
N ASN A 97 1.20 -11.24 9.93
CA ASN A 97 1.16 -10.36 11.09
C ASN A 97 -0.26 -9.82 11.32
N LEU A 98 -0.94 -9.35 10.27
CA LEU A 98 -2.30 -8.81 10.37
C LEU A 98 -3.34 -9.88 10.73
N LEU A 99 -3.23 -11.09 10.14
CA LEU A 99 -4.12 -12.21 10.45
C LEU A 99 -3.93 -12.78 11.87
N SER A 100 -2.93 -12.34 12.62
CA SER A 100 -2.80 -12.71 14.04
C SER A 100 -3.90 -12.09 14.91
N HIS A 101 -4.53 -11.00 14.47
CA HIS A 101 -5.56 -10.27 15.21
C HIS A 101 -6.83 -9.96 14.40
N ALA A 102 -6.80 -10.09 13.07
CA ALA A 102 -7.96 -9.88 12.21
C ALA A 102 -8.40 -11.16 11.51
N LYS A 103 -9.72 -11.33 11.30
CA LYS A 103 -10.28 -12.51 10.60
C LYS A 103 -9.99 -12.52 9.09
N SER A 104 -9.80 -11.35 8.48
CA SER A 104 -9.59 -11.23 7.04
C SER A 104 -8.76 -10.01 6.67
N ILE A 105 -8.18 -10.05 5.46
CA ILE A 105 -7.51 -8.91 4.84
C ILE A 105 -8.16 -8.66 3.50
N VAL A 106 -8.51 -7.41 3.22
CA VAL A 106 -9.16 -6.97 1.99
C VAL A 106 -8.33 -5.88 1.32
N LEU A 107 -8.43 -5.81 0.00
CA LEU A 107 -7.85 -4.75 -0.82
C LEU A 107 -8.64 -4.66 -2.12
N PHE A 108 -8.60 -3.49 -2.75
CA PHE A 108 -9.13 -3.29 -4.10
C PHE A 108 -8.00 -3.23 -5.11
N VAL A 109 -8.29 -3.69 -6.31
CA VAL A 109 -7.38 -3.62 -7.44
C VAL A 109 -8.19 -3.20 -8.66
N ASN A 110 -7.67 -2.24 -9.41
CA ASN A 110 -8.27 -1.84 -10.67
C ASN A 110 -8.40 -3.08 -11.60
N GLU A 111 -9.56 -3.21 -12.25
CA GLU A 111 -9.86 -4.37 -13.09
C GLU A 111 -8.92 -4.52 -14.30
N GLU A 112 -8.34 -3.41 -14.77
CA GLU A 112 -7.39 -3.38 -15.88
C GLU A 112 -5.99 -3.79 -15.43
N ASN A 113 -5.67 -3.68 -14.13
CA ASN A 113 -4.37 -4.03 -13.58
C ASN A 113 -4.22 -5.56 -13.37
N LYS A 114 -4.20 -6.30 -14.48
CA LYS A 114 -4.06 -7.76 -14.49
C LYS A 114 -2.77 -8.24 -13.83
N ARG A 115 -1.72 -7.40 -13.81
CA ARG A 115 -0.45 -7.70 -13.15
C ARG A 115 -0.63 -7.75 -11.63
N ALA A 116 -1.27 -6.74 -11.04
CA ALA A 116 -1.58 -6.70 -9.61
C ALA A 116 -2.55 -7.82 -9.22
N GLN A 117 -3.58 -8.10 -10.03
CA GLN A 117 -4.49 -9.24 -9.78
C GLN A 117 -3.74 -10.57 -9.67
N ARG A 118 -2.86 -10.88 -10.63
CA ARG A 118 -2.03 -12.10 -10.58
C ARG A 118 -1.10 -12.11 -9.37
N TYR A 119 -0.57 -10.96 -8.99
CA TYR A 119 0.27 -10.82 -7.80
C TYR A 119 -0.50 -11.18 -6.51
N TYR A 120 -1.70 -10.61 -6.32
CA TYR A 120 -2.52 -10.88 -5.14
C TYR A 120 -3.03 -12.33 -5.11
N GLN A 121 -3.39 -12.90 -6.26
CA GLN A 121 -3.71 -14.33 -6.36
C GLN A 121 -2.55 -15.21 -5.90
N LYS A 122 -1.33 -14.91 -6.35
CA LYS A 122 -0.11 -15.61 -5.88
C LYS A 122 0.19 -15.39 -4.40
N ALA A 123 -0.24 -14.26 -3.84
CA ALA A 123 -0.13 -13.97 -2.40
C ALA A 123 -1.23 -14.64 -1.55
N GLY A 124 -2.15 -15.40 -2.17
CA GLY A 124 -3.22 -16.13 -1.49
C GLY A 124 -4.57 -15.41 -1.40
N PHE A 125 -4.71 -14.25 -2.07
CA PHE A 125 -6.00 -13.54 -2.15
C PHE A 125 -6.90 -14.15 -3.21
N SER A 126 -8.21 -14.09 -2.99
CA SER A 126 -9.24 -14.51 -3.93
C SER A 126 -10.15 -13.33 -4.27
N LEU A 127 -10.57 -13.21 -5.53
CA LEU A 127 -11.61 -12.24 -5.92
C LEU A 127 -12.89 -12.53 -5.13
N ARG A 128 -13.47 -11.50 -4.50
CA ARG A 128 -14.71 -11.62 -3.71
C ARG A 128 -15.88 -10.86 -4.33
N ALA A 129 -15.63 -9.66 -4.86
CA ALA A 129 -16.63 -8.82 -5.47
C ALA A 129 -15.96 -7.84 -6.45
N ALA A 130 -16.78 -7.30 -7.35
CA ALA A 130 -16.42 -6.20 -8.25
C ALA A 130 -17.30 -4.99 -7.89
N TYR A 131 -16.73 -3.80 -7.98
CA TYR A 131 -17.39 -2.54 -7.65
C TYR A 131 -17.02 -1.51 -8.71
N ASP A 132 -18.00 -0.70 -9.12
CA ASP A 132 -17.79 0.47 -9.95
C ASP A 132 -17.77 1.72 -9.07
N THR A 133 -16.68 2.48 -9.15
CA THR A 133 -16.59 3.77 -8.46
C THR A 133 -17.16 4.85 -9.37
N ILE A 134 -18.29 5.43 -8.96
CA ILE A 134 -18.95 6.51 -9.70
C ILE A 134 -18.63 7.84 -9.01
N PHE A 135 -17.89 8.71 -9.70
CA PHE A 135 -17.69 10.09 -9.27
C PHE A 135 -18.90 10.93 -9.67
N LEU A 136 -19.72 11.29 -8.69
CA LEU A 136 -20.83 12.24 -8.90
C LEU A 136 -20.26 13.64 -9.08
N LYS A 137 -20.75 14.34 -10.10
CA LYS A 137 -20.46 15.75 -10.36
C LYS A 137 -21.35 16.66 -9.53
#